data_AF-A0A2N2YU28-F1
#
_entry.id   AF-A0A2N2YU28-F1
#
_cell.length_a   1.000
_cell.length_b   1.000
_cell.length_c   1.000
_cell.angle_alpha   90.00
_cell.angle_beta   90.00
_cell.angle_gamma   90.00
#
_symmetry.space_group_name_H-M   'P 1'
#
loop_
_entity.id
_entity.type
_entity.pdbx_description
1 polymer ?
#
loop_
_entity_poly.entity_id
_entity_poly.type
_entity_poly.pdbx_seq_one_letter_code
_entity_poly.pdbx_strand_id
1 'polypeptide(L)'
;MIQRNEFKTGPRSSSAGSSAKTSSFRRTIQSILGGGFLTKDGVVNQLTFLFYATFLAILYIANIYYAEKDIREFNALNKELKELRYEYITGKSNLMNISKQSEITKRLLGSGIKESVVPPYKLVLVKSELKN
;
A
#
# COMPACT_ATOMS: atom_id res chain seq x y z
N MET A 1 -64.97 -22.86 -44.63
CA MET A 1 -63.67 -23.42 -45.05
C MET A 1 -62.63 -22.32 -44.86
N ILE A 2 -62.09 -22.24 -43.64
CA ILE A 2 -60.77 -22.74 -43.20
C ILE A 2 -59.70 -21.65 -43.39
N GLN A 3 -59.36 -21.05 -42.25
CA GLN A 3 -58.16 -20.28 -42.01
C GLN A 3 -56.91 -21.12 -42.28
N ARG A 4 -55.89 -20.53 -42.91
CA ARG A 4 -54.52 -21.01 -42.80
C ARG A 4 -53.68 -19.95 -42.10
N ASN A 5 -53.55 -20.11 -40.79
CA ASN A 5 -52.45 -19.53 -40.03
C ASN A 5 -51.22 -20.40 -40.29
N GLU A 6 -50.32 -19.92 -41.14
CA GLU A 6 -49.00 -20.50 -41.31
C GLU A 6 -48.10 -20.02 -40.16
N PHE A 7 -47.69 -21.00 -39.38
CA PHE A 7 -46.61 -21.03 -38.39
C PHE A 7 -45.66 -19.82 -38.31
N LYS A 8 -45.64 -19.28 -37.09
CA LYS A 8 -44.57 -18.53 -36.45
C LYS A 8 -43.20 -19.20 -36.66
N THR A 9 -42.35 -18.63 -37.52
CA THR A 9 -40.89 -18.79 -37.45
C THR A 9 -40.25 -17.41 -37.46
N GLY A 10 -40.10 -16.83 -36.27
CA GLY A 10 -39.25 -15.65 -36.11
C GLY A 10 -37.78 -16.04 -36.29
N PRO A 11 -36.95 -15.23 -36.94
CA PRO A 11 -35.50 -15.42 -36.85
C PRO A 11 -35.06 -15.04 -35.43
N ARG A 12 -34.83 -16.06 -34.59
CA ARG A 12 -34.04 -15.97 -33.37
C ARG A 12 -32.58 -16.26 -33.72
N SER A 13 -31.82 -15.23 -34.07
CA SER A 13 -30.35 -15.21 -33.98
C SER A 13 -29.91 -13.74 -34.03
N SER A 14 -29.61 -13.15 -32.87
CA SER A 14 -28.27 -13.06 -32.25
C SER A 14 -27.70 -11.65 -32.41
N SER A 15 -27.92 -10.83 -31.37
CA SER A 15 -27.02 -9.76 -30.89
C SER A 15 -26.30 -8.90 -31.95
N ALA A 16 -27.03 -8.03 -32.64
CA ALA A 16 -26.46 -6.99 -33.50
C ALA A 16 -26.32 -5.65 -32.73
N GLY A 17 -25.35 -5.55 -31.81
CA GLY A 17 -25.19 -4.35 -30.96
C GLY A 17 -23.77 -3.84 -30.72
N SER A 18 -22.72 -4.56 -31.13
CA SER A 18 -21.32 -4.18 -30.82
C SER A 18 -20.35 -4.20 -32.01
N SER A 19 -20.79 -4.65 -33.19
CA SER A 19 -19.94 -4.84 -34.38
C SER A 19 -19.48 -3.53 -35.06
N ALA A 20 -20.26 -2.44 -34.93
CA ALA A 20 -19.97 -1.18 -35.62
C ALA A 20 -18.72 -0.45 -35.06
N LYS A 21 -18.46 -0.51 -33.73
CA LYS A 21 -17.29 0.13 -33.11
C LYS A 21 -16.00 -0.65 -33.34
N THR A 22 -16.03 -1.99 -33.19
CA THR A 22 -14.84 -2.83 -33.43
C THR A 22 -14.45 -2.84 -34.91
N SER A 23 -15.40 -2.83 -35.84
CA SER A 23 -15.10 -2.75 -37.28
C SER A 23 -14.50 -1.40 -37.68
N SER A 24 -14.93 -0.31 -37.06
CA SER A 24 -14.38 1.03 -37.31
C SER A 24 -12.99 1.18 -36.73
N PHE A 25 -12.75 0.71 -35.51
CA PHE A 25 -11.41 0.65 -34.92
C PHE A 25 -10.48 -0.27 -35.73
N ARG A 26 -10.95 -1.45 -36.18
CA ARG A 26 -10.18 -2.37 -37.03
C ARG A 26 -9.81 -1.75 -38.37
N ARG A 27 -10.72 -1.01 -39.01
CA ARG A 27 -10.43 -0.27 -40.25
C ARG A 27 -9.40 0.84 -40.02
N THR A 28 -9.49 1.57 -38.90
CA THR A 28 -8.51 2.59 -38.52
C THR A 28 -7.14 1.99 -38.21
N ILE A 29 -7.08 0.86 -37.49
CA ILE A 29 -5.83 0.14 -37.25
C ILE A 29 -5.27 -0.41 -38.58
N GLN A 30 -6.12 -0.94 -39.47
CA GLN A 30 -5.69 -1.42 -40.78
C GLN A 30 -5.15 -0.30 -41.67
N SER A 31 -5.72 0.91 -41.62
CA SER A 31 -5.25 2.05 -42.42
C SER A 31 -3.99 2.71 -41.83
N ILE A 32 -3.79 2.63 -40.51
CA ILE A 32 -2.57 3.08 -39.84
C ILE A 32 -1.42 2.09 -40.09
N LEU A 33 -1.67 0.78 -39.93
CA LEU A 33 -0.66 -0.27 -40.18
C LEU A 33 -0.38 -0.46 -41.68
N GLY A 34 -1.37 -0.21 -42.53
CA GLY A 34 -1.26 -0.29 -43.99
C GLY A 34 -0.52 0.88 -44.66
N GLY A 35 0.11 1.76 -43.87
CA GLY A 35 1.00 2.81 -44.37
C GLY A 35 0.33 4.11 -44.82
N GLY A 36 -1.00 4.14 -44.98
CA GLY A 36 -1.72 5.35 -45.45
C GLY A 36 -1.56 6.58 -44.54
N PHE A 37 -1.34 6.37 -43.24
CA PHE A 37 -1.02 7.45 -42.29
C PHE A 37 0.48 7.82 -42.30
N LEU A 38 1.35 6.83 -42.56
CA LEU A 38 2.81 7.01 -42.54
C LEU A 38 3.32 7.71 -43.80
N THR A 39 2.65 7.58 -44.94
CA THR A 39 3.09 8.20 -46.22
C THR A 39 2.83 9.71 -46.27
N LYS A 40 2.15 10.29 -45.27
CA LYS A 40 1.93 11.74 -45.22
C LYS A 40 3.22 12.42 -44.77
N ASP A 41 3.83 13.25 -45.60
CA ASP A 41 5.17 13.85 -45.39
C ASP A 41 5.38 14.48 -44.00
N GLY A 42 4.34 15.10 -43.42
CA GLY A 42 4.41 15.67 -42.07
C GLY A 42 4.43 14.65 -40.93
N VAL A 43 3.90 13.44 -41.14
CA VAL A 43 3.87 12.35 -40.16
C VAL A 43 5.18 11.57 -40.16
N VAL A 44 5.82 11.44 -41.33
CA VAL A 44 7.15 10.80 -41.47
C VAL A 44 8.18 11.47 -40.57
N ASN A 45 8.19 12.81 -40.51
CA ASN A 45 9.13 13.53 -39.66
C ASN A 45 8.83 13.40 -38.16
N GLN A 46 7.57 13.19 -37.77
CA GLN A 46 7.16 13.03 -36.36
C GLN A 46 7.27 11.56 -35.87
N LEU A 47 7.48 10.60 -36.78
CA LEU A 47 7.57 9.17 -36.46
C LEU A 47 8.68 8.87 -35.46
N THR A 48 9.84 9.52 -35.56
CA THR A 48 10.96 9.37 -34.61
C THR A 48 10.55 9.82 -33.20
N PHE A 49 9.77 10.89 -33.08
CA PHE A 49 9.23 11.34 -31.79
C PHE A 49 8.19 10.37 -31.23
N LEU A 50 7.32 9.79 -32.07
CA LEU A 50 6.38 8.78 -31.65
C LEU A 50 7.10 7.52 -31.11
N PHE A 51 8.12 7.06 -31.83
CA PHE A 51 8.98 5.97 -31.37
C PHE A 51 9.62 6.26 -30.02
N TYR A 52 10.13 7.48 -29.83
CA TYR A 52 10.69 7.91 -28.56
C TYR A 52 9.65 7.87 -27.42
N ALA A 53 8.43 8.34 -27.66
CA ALA A 53 7.34 8.29 -26.69
C ALA A 53 6.91 6.84 -26.38
N THR A 54 6.81 5.98 -27.39
CA THR A 54 6.51 4.55 -27.21
C THR A 54 7.61 3.85 -26.43
N PHE A 55 8.88 4.16 -26.71
CA PHE A 55 10.02 3.64 -25.96
C PHE A 55 9.96 4.03 -24.48
N LEU A 56 9.67 5.30 -24.19
CA LEU A 56 9.43 5.77 -22.81
C LEU A 56 8.25 5.06 -22.15
N ALA A 57 7.17 4.82 -22.88
CA ALA A 57 6.02 4.08 -22.35
C ALA A 57 6.38 2.64 -21.97
N ILE A 58 7.17 1.94 -22.81
CA ILE A 58 7.67 0.60 -22.51
C ILE A 58 8.56 0.62 -21.26
N LEU A 59 9.49 1.57 -21.18
CA LEU A 59 10.35 1.74 -20.00
C LEU A 59 9.54 2.02 -18.74
N TYR A 60 8.50 2.85 -18.84
CA TYR A 60 7.61 3.17 -17.72
C TYR A 60 6.85 1.93 -17.23
N ILE A 61 6.27 1.16 -18.14
CA ILE A 61 5.60 -0.10 -17.80
C ILE A 61 6.58 -1.06 -17.15
N ALA A 62 7.78 -1.22 -17.71
CA ALA A 62 8.81 -2.07 -17.11
C ALA A 62 9.17 -1.60 -15.69
N ASN A 63 9.37 -0.29 -15.49
CA ASN A 63 9.68 0.29 -14.19
C ASN A 63 8.58 0.01 -13.15
N ILE A 64 7.31 0.09 -13.53
CA ILE A 64 6.19 -0.18 -12.62
C ILE A 64 6.16 -1.64 -12.17
N TYR A 65 6.42 -2.59 -13.08
CA TYR A 65 6.49 -4.00 -12.73
C TYR A 65 7.66 -4.30 -11.79
N TYR A 66 8.79 -3.60 -11.96
CA TYR A 66 9.90 -3.70 -11.02
C TYR A 66 9.58 -3.08 -9.65
N ALA A 67 8.90 -1.94 -9.61
CA ALA A 67 8.47 -1.35 -8.34
C ALA A 67 7.48 -2.24 -7.59
N GLU A 68 6.64 -3.00 -8.29
CA GLU A 68 5.63 -3.87 -7.66
C GLU A 68 6.25 -5.06 -6.91
N LYS A 69 7.34 -5.65 -7.42
CA LYS A 69 8.09 -6.68 -6.68
C LYS A 69 8.79 -6.08 -5.46
N ASP A 70 9.38 -4.90 -5.60
CA ASP A 70 10.12 -4.22 -4.53
C ASP A 70 9.16 -3.79 -3.40
N ILE A 71 7.93 -3.39 -3.75
CA ILE A 71 6.86 -3.09 -2.79
C ILE A 71 6.45 -4.30 -1.96
N ARG A 72 6.40 -5.50 -2.55
CA ARG A 72 6.07 -6.71 -1.79
C ARG A 72 7.15 -7.03 -0.75
N GLU A 73 8.42 -6.95 -1.16
CA GLU A 73 9.55 -7.18 -0.27
C GLU A 73 9.66 -6.10 0.82
N PHE A 74 9.47 -4.82 0.43
CA PHE A 74 9.42 -3.71 1.37
C PHE A 74 8.32 -3.88 2.42
N ASN A 75 7.13 -4.34 2.02
CA ASN A 75 6.03 -4.59 2.94
C ASN A 75 6.34 -5.74 3.92
N ALA A 76 6.97 -6.82 3.45
CA ALA A 76 7.40 -7.92 4.31
C ALA A 76 8.44 -7.44 5.35
N LEU A 77 9.46 -6.71 4.89
CA LEU A 77 10.51 -6.16 5.76
C LEU A 77 9.95 -5.17 6.80
N ASN A 78 8.99 -4.33 6.41
CA ASN A 78 8.32 -3.42 7.36
C ASN A 78 7.49 -4.18 8.39
N LYS A 79 6.87 -5.30 8.01
CA LYS A 79 6.12 -6.14 8.93
C LYS A 79 7.05 -6.75 9.98
N GLU A 80 8.19 -7.29 9.57
CA GLU A 80 9.21 -7.84 10.48
C GLU A 80 9.75 -6.77 11.44
N LEU A 81 10.10 -5.59 10.93
CA LEU A 81 10.50 -4.45 11.77
C LEU A 81 9.45 -4.07 12.80
N LYS A 82 8.17 -4.11 12.40
CA LYS A 82 7.05 -3.78 13.28
C LYS A 82 6.85 -4.86 14.35
N GLU A 83 6.94 -6.14 14.00
CA GLU A 83 6.87 -7.26 14.94
C GLU A 83 8.01 -7.18 15.96
N LEU A 84 9.25 -6.96 15.53
CA LEU A 84 10.40 -6.81 16.42
C LEU A 84 10.25 -5.62 17.37
N ARG A 85 9.70 -4.50 16.87
CA ARG A 85 9.37 -3.34 17.72
C ARG A 85 8.29 -3.65 18.75
N TYR A 86 7.25 -4.39 18.37
CA TYR A 86 6.21 -4.80 19.31
C TYR A 86 6.77 -5.73 20.40
N GLU A 87 7.62 -6.67 20.04
CA GLU A 87 8.28 -7.56 21.00
C GLU A 87 9.13 -6.76 22.00
N TYR A 88 9.94 -5.81 21.50
CA TYR A 88 10.72 -4.92 22.36
C TYR A 88 9.84 -4.08 23.30
N ILE A 89 8.79 -3.44 22.77
CA ILE A 89 7.89 -2.60 23.57
C ILE A 89 7.17 -3.43 24.63
N THR A 90 6.70 -4.62 24.26
CA THR A 90 5.97 -5.52 25.17
C THR A 90 6.88 -6.05 26.26
N GLY A 91 8.08 -6.51 25.91
CA GLY A 91 9.09 -6.98 26.88
C GLY A 91 9.51 -5.87 27.85
N LYS A 92 9.79 -4.67 27.33
CA LYS A 92 10.10 -3.50 28.15
C LYS A 92 8.93 -3.11 29.06
N SER A 93 7.70 -3.13 28.55
CA SER A 93 6.49 -2.82 29.32
C SER A 93 6.29 -3.81 30.46
N ASN A 94 6.52 -5.10 30.22
CA ASN A 94 6.45 -6.13 31.26
C ASN A 94 7.50 -5.88 32.36
N LEU A 95 8.76 -5.64 31.98
CA LEU A 95 9.81 -5.30 32.93
C LEU A 95 9.46 -4.04 33.73
N MET A 96 8.93 -3.01 33.06
CA MET A 96 8.56 -1.75 33.69
C MET A 96 7.37 -1.90 34.63
N ASN A 97 6.41 -2.77 34.33
CA ASN A 97 5.32 -3.12 35.25
C ASN A 97 5.87 -3.83 36.49
N ILE A 98 6.67 -4.89 36.31
CA ILE A 98 7.28 -5.64 37.42
C ILE A 98 8.16 -4.72 38.29
N SER A 99 8.82 -3.75 37.67
CA SER A 99 9.69 -2.77 38.33
C SER A 99 8.92 -1.61 38.98
N LYS A 100 7.59 -1.50 38.80
CA LYS A 100 6.80 -0.46 39.48
C LYS A 100 6.81 -0.72 40.97
N GLN A 101 7.12 0.33 41.73
CA GLN A 101 7.08 0.33 43.19
C GLN A 101 5.74 -0.20 43.73
N SER A 102 4.62 0.20 43.14
CA SER A 102 3.30 -0.31 43.54
C SER A 102 3.07 -1.79 43.28
N GLU A 103 3.70 -2.39 42.25
CA GLU A 103 3.61 -3.83 41.99
C GLU A 103 4.59 -4.60 42.89
N ILE A 104 5.79 -4.07 43.11
CA ILE A 104 6.78 -4.61 44.05
C ILE A 104 6.18 -4.65 45.45
N THR A 105 5.62 -3.54 45.95
CA THR A 105 4.98 -3.46 47.27
C THR A 105 3.83 -4.46 47.38
N LYS A 106 3.00 -4.63 46.34
CA LYS A 106 1.93 -5.64 46.31
C LYS A 106 2.48 -7.08 46.43
N ARG A 107 3.58 -7.40 45.74
CA ARG A 107 4.21 -8.73 45.81
C ARG A 107 4.96 -8.95 47.13
N LEU A 108 5.47 -7.88 47.76
CA LEU A 108 6.20 -7.91 49.03
C LEU A 108 5.28 -7.91 50.28
N LEU A 109 3.98 -7.62 50.15
CA LEU A 109 3.00 -7.58 51.27
C LEU A 109 2.97 -8.85 52.13
N GLY A 110 3.33 -10.02 51.57
CA GLY A 110 3.42 -11.29 52.31
C GLY A 110 4.78 -11.58 52.97
N SER A 111 5.80 -10.76 52.72
CA SER A 111 7.20 -11.01 53.13
C SER A 111 7.69 -10.12 54.28
N GLY A 112 6.82 -9.28 54.85
CA GLY A 112 7.12 -8.46 56.03
C GLY A 112 7.88 -7.15 55.76
N ILE A 113 8.23 -6.86 54.51
CA ILE A 113 8.92 -5.63 54.10
C ILE A 113 7.89 -4.55 53.77
N LYS A 114 7.94 -3.41 54.49
CA LYS A 114 7.05 -2.26 54.30
C LYS A 114 7.77 -1.12 53.57
N GLU A 115 7.09 -0.55 52.58
CA GLU A 115 7.58 0.63 51.86
C GLU A 115 7.70 1.83 52.81
N SER A 116 8.83 2.54 52.74
CA SER A 116 9.05 3.72 53.58
C SER A 116 8.23 4.88 53.03
N VAL A 117 7.10 5.17 53.70
CA VAL A 117 6.18 6.28 53.40
C VAL A 117 6.72 7.63 53.90
N VAL A 118 7.86 7.63 54.59
CA VAL A 118 8.46 8.85 55.14
C VAL A 118 9.29 9.53 54.05
N PRO A 119 8.92 10.75 53.60
CA PRO A 119 9.74 11.50 52.67
C PRO A 119 11.12 11.80 53.30
N PRO A 120 12.22 11.72 52.54
CA PRO A 120 13.56 11.98 53.07
C PRO A 120 13.66 13.44 53.55
N TYR A 121 14.08 13.62 54.79
CA TYR A 121 14.32 14.95 55.35
C TYR A 121 15.46 15.63 54.59
N LYS A 122 15.18 16.77 53.96
CA LYS A 122 16.22 17.66 53.42
C LYS A 122 16.92 18.32 54.60
N LEU A 123 18.08 17.82 54.99
CA LEU A 123 18.96 18.49 55.95
C LEU A 123 19.52 19.76 55.28
N VAL A 124 18.84 20.89 55.49
CA VAL A 124 19.39 22.21 55.15
C VAL A 124 20.37 22.56 56.26
N LEU A 125 21.68 22.45 55.98
CA LEU A 125 22.71 22.92 56.91
C LEU A 125 22.62 24.45 56.98
N VAL A 126 21.93 24.96 58.00
CA VAL A 126 22.06 26.37 58.39
C VAL A 126 23.42 26.50 59.05
N LYS A 127 24.40 26.94 58.27
CA LYS A 127 25.74 27.29 58.72
C LYS A 127 25.67 28.58 59.54
N SER A 128 25.24 28.50 60.81
CA SER A 128 25.25 29.66 61.71
C SER A 128 25.84 29.43 63.10
N GLU A 129 26.47 28.28 63.38
CA GLU A 129 27.13 28.05 64.68
C GLU A 129 28.53 27.43 64.50
N LEU A 130 29.36 28.09 63.69
CA LEU A 130 30.82 27.90 63.71
C LEU A 130 31.50 29.24 63.90
N LYS A 131 31.42 29.78 65.13
CA LYS A 131 32.47 30.65 65.66
C LYS A 131 32.39 30.72 67.20
N ASN A 132 33.19 29.87 67.84
CA ASN A 132 33.84 30.26 69.09
C ASN A 132 34.80 31.42 68.82
#